data_AF-A0AAE5ACW9-F1
#
_entry.id   AF-A0AAE5ACW9-F1
#
_cell.length_a   1.000
_cell.length_b   1.000
_cell.length_c   1.000
_cell.angle_alpha   90.00
_cell.angle_beta   90.00
_cell.angle_gamma   90.00
#
_symmetry.space_group_name_H-M   'P 1'
#
loop_
_entity.id
_entity.type
_entity.pdbx_description
1 polymer ?
#
loop_
_entity_poly.entity_id
_entity_poly.type
_entity_poly.pdbx_seq_one_letter_code
_entity_poly.pdbx_strand_id
1 'polypeptide(L)'
;MDQRPLHRLSTPRAAAVAGVLFAVLFGVSLVLIRTALPEGAEPGSQWIDGASTRLRVASLLMPFAGIAFLWFIGVVRDGFGRYEDRFFASVFLGSGILFLAMMFVSSAVGAGLIASKAGMVDAAAHSEVAAFGQMLLMALSKTYGVRMAAVFMISLATIWLKTGLMPRALVYTTYLVAVALLIAGDLTMWIVLAFPIWVLVVSVLLLVRAGVIDLHGEHERSA
;
A
#
# COMPACT_ATOMS: atom_id res chain seq x y z
N MET A 1 29.19 37.64 -0.01
CA MET A 1 29.91 36.36 0.23
C MET A 1 29.19 35.73 1.43
N ASP A 2 28.43 34.65 1.35
CA ASP A 2 28.55 33.43 0.57
C ASP A 2 27.16 32.73 0.64
N GLN A 3 26.34 32.82 -0.43
CA GLN A 3 25.12 32.01 -0.52
C GLN A 3 25.54 30.64 -1.02
N ARG A 4 25.85 29.72 -0.10
CA ARG A 4 26.09 28.32 -0.44
C ARG A 4 24.87 27.82 -1.21
N PRO A 5 25.01 27.34 -2.45
CA PRO A 5 23.91 26.69 -3.13
C PRO A 5 23.56 25.46 -2.31
N LEU A 6 22.40 25.48 -1.63
CA LEU A 6 21.83 24.29 -1.02
C LEU A 6 21.77 23.25 -2.12
N HIS A 7 22.60 22.21 -1.98
CA HIS A 7 22.60 21.06 -2.87
C HIS A 7 21.15 20.62 -3.00
N ARG A 8 20.54 20.81 -4.18
CA ARG A 8 19.31 20.10 -4.52
C ARG A 8 19.71 18.65 -4.53
N LEU A 9 19.53 18.00 -3.38
CA LEU A 9 19.71 16.58 -3.23
C LEU A 9 18.97 15.94 -4.42
N SER A 10 19.59 14.93 -5.00
CA SER A 10 19.04 14.04 -6.03
C SER A 10 17.81 13.26 -5.56
N THR A 11 17.04 13.84 -4.63
CA THR A 11 15.92 13.34 -3.86
C THR A 11 14.87 12.65 -4.72
N PRO A 12 14.46 13.14 -5.92
CA PRO A 12 13.35 12.54 -6.67
C PRO A 12 13.57 11.07 -7.05
N ARG A 13 14.83 10.65 -7.20
CA ARG A 13 15.19 9.29 -7.65
C ARG A 13 15.12 8.27 -6.52
N ALA A 14 15.82 8.53 -5.41
CA ALA A 14 15.76 7.68 -4.21
C ALA A 14 14.34 7.62 -3.62
N ALA A 15 13.61 8.71 -3.78
CA ALA A 15 12.22 8.89 -3.43
C ALA A 15 11.24 7.97 -4.16
N ALA A 16 11.30 7.89 -5.48
CA ALA A 16 10.36 7.07 -6.25
C ALA A 16 10.63 5.56 -6.09
N VAL A 17 11.86 5.18 -5.72
CA VAL A 17 12.20 3.81 -5.30
C VAL A 17 11.42 3.40 -4.06
N ALA A 18 11.11 4.32 -3.13
CA ALA A 18 10.34 3.98 -1.93
C ALA A 18 8.94 3.46 -2.26
N GLY A 19 8.27 4.04 -3.25
CA GLY A 19 6.94 3.56 -3.67
C GLY A 19 7.00 2.20 -4.38
N VAL A 20 8.05 1.94 -5.17
CA VAL A 20 8.28 0.60 -5.75
C VAL A 20 8.53 -0.44 -4.65
N LEU A 21 9.40 -0.12 -3.68
CA LEU A 21 9.69 -0.99 -2.54
C LEU A 21 8.42 -1.27 -1.73
N PHE A 22 7.62 -0.24 -1.44
CA PHE A 22 6.33 -0.42 -0.78
C PHE A 22 5.43 -1.38 -1.56
N ALA A 23 5.23 -1.12 -2.86
CA ALA A 23 4.32 -1.93 -3.67
C ALA A 23 4.73 -3.40 -3.70
N VAL A 24 6.04 -3.68 -3.82
CA VAL A 24 6.59 -5.04 -3.81
C VAL A 24 6.43 -5.67 -2.43
N LEU A 25 6.92 -5.01 -1.36
CA LEU A 25 6.89 -5.58 -0.01
C LEU A 25 5.45 -5.80 0.48
N PHE A 26 4.58 -4.82 0.27
CA PHE A 26 3.17 -4.91 0.66
C PHE A 26 2.41 -5.93 -0.19
N GLY A 27 2.61 -5.92 -1.51
CA GLY A 27 2.02 -6.88 -2.43
C GLY A 27 2.41 -8.33 -2.09
N VAL A 28 3.71 -8.58 -1.87
CA VAL A 28 4.22 -9.89 -1.44
C VAL A 28 3.63 -10.29 -0.09
N SER A 29 3.58 -9.37 0.88
CA SER A 29 2.97 -9.65 2.19
C SER A 29 1.51 -10.06 2.06
N LEU A 30 0.73 -9.35 1.23
CA LEU A 30 -0.66 -9.71 0.96
C LEU A 30 -0.78 -11.08 0.28
N VAL A 31 0.02 -11.36 -0.74
CA VAL A 31 0.00 -12.67 -1.42
C VAL A 31 0.36 -13.81 -0.47
N LEU A 32 1.36 -13.62 0.40
CA LEU A 32 1.76 -14.61 1.40
C LEU A 32 0.65 -14.87 2.43
N ILE A 33 0.01 -13.82 2.96
CA ILE A 33 -1.12 -13.95 3.90
C ILE A 33 -2.28 -14.69 3.23
N ARG A 34 -2.58 -14.38 1.97
CA ARG A 34 -3.72 -14.92 1.24
C ARG A 34 -3.53 -16.36 0.79
N THR A 35 -2.32 -16.72 0.39
CA THR A 35 -1.98 -18.12 0.07
C THR A 35 -1.80 -18.98 1.33
N ALA A 36 -1.70 -18.37 2.51
CA ALA A 36 -1.70 -19.06 3.80
C ALA A 36 -3.12 -19.23 4.38
N LEU A 37 -4.04 -18.30 4.11
CA LEU A 37 -5.47 -18.38 4.50
C LEU A 37 -6.38 -18.19 3.28
N PRO A 38 -6.75 -19.27 2.56
CA PRO A 38 -7.76 -19.23 1.51
C PRO A 38 -9.14 -18.82 2.05
N GLU A 39 -9.96 -18.19 1.22
CA GLU A 39 -11.34 -17.83 1.58
C GLU A 39 -12.17 -19.08 1.91
N GLY A 40 -12.89 -19.05 3.04
CA GLY A 40 -13.69 -20.19 3.52
C GLY A 40 -12.89 -21.34 4.12
N ALA A 41 -11.57 -21.18 4.32
CA ALA A 41 -10.77 -22.20 4.97
C ALA A 41 -11.21 -22.38 6.43
N GLU A 42 -11.39 -23.64 6.85
CA GLU A 42 -11.88 -23.92 8.20
C GLU A 42 -10.96 -23.31 9.28
N PRO A 43 -11.54 -22.85 10.41
CA PRO A 43 -10.76 -22.40 11.56
C PRO A 43 -9.76 -23.49 11.96
N GLY A 44 -8.49 -23.25 11.65
CA GLY A 44 -7.41 -24.21 11.92
C GLY A 44 -6.54 -24.61 10.72
N SER A 45 -7.02 -24.39 9.49
CA SER A 45 -6.25 -24.64 8.25
C SER A 45 -4.94 -23.84 8.15
N GLN A 46 -4.87 -22.68 8.82
CA GLN A 46 -3.66 -21.85 8.98
C GLN A 46 -2.51 -22.55 9.74
N TRP A 47 -2.79 -23.69 10.39
CA TRP A 47 -1.84 -24.46 11.20
C TRP A 47 -1.18 -25.61 10.43
N ILE A 48 -1.45 -25.76 9.13
CA ILE A 48 -0.77 -26.70 8.25
C ILE A 48 0.66 -26.20 7.98
N ASP A 49 1.64 -27.12 7.99
CA ASP A 49 3.06 -26.80 7.75
C ASP A 49 3.22 -25.98 6.45
N GLY A 50 3.83 -24.80 6.58
CA GLY A 50 4.03 -23.83 5.50
C GLY A 50 3.14 -22.59 5.57
N ALA A 51 1.92 -22.66 6.10
CA ALA A 51 1.05 -21.50 6.28
C ALA A 51 1.59 -20.57 7.39
N SER A 52 2.04 -21.15 8.51
CA SER A 52 2.68 -20.42 9.62
C SER A 52 3.94 -19.66 9.20
N THR A 53 4.79 -20.27 8.37
CA THR A 53 6.01 -19.65 7.83
C THR A 53 5.68 -18.46 6.93
N ARG A 54 4.72 -18.62 6.00
CA ARG A 54 4.30 -17.53 5.09
C ARG A 54 3.74 -16.34 5.88
N LEU A 55 2.91 -16.60 6.89
CA LEU A 55 2.37 -15.54 7.74
C LEU A 55 3.48 -14.85 8.55
N ARG A 56 4.42 -15.61 9.10
CA ARG A 56 5.58 -15.04 9.83
C ARG A 56 6.42 -14.14 8.92
N VAL A 57 6.70 -14.58 7.69
CA VAL A 57 7.43 -13.77 6.71
C VAL A 57 6.64 -12.51 6.36
N ALA A 58 5.34 -12.61 6.11
CA ALA A 58 4.51 -11.45 5.82
C ALA A 58 4.49 -10.43 6.98
N SER A 59 4.41 -10.90 8.23
CA SER A 59 4.49 -10.05 9.42
C SER A 59 5.85 -9.38 9.58
N LEU A 60 6.94 -10.01 9.14
CA LEU A 60 8.29 -9.41 9.13
C LEU A 60 8.44 -8.37 8.03
N LEU A 61 7.80 -8.55 6.87
CA LEU A 61 7.86 -7.61 5.74
C LEU A 61 7.00 -6.36 5.98
N MET A 62 5.89 -6.48 6.71
CA MET A 62 4.91 -5.42 6.88
C MET A 62 5.50 -4.10 7.43
N PRO A 63 6.35 -4.09 8.49
CA PRO A 63 6.94 -2.85 8.98
C PRO A 63 7.81 -2.14 7.94
N PHE A 64 8.60 -2.89 7.16
CA PHE A 64 9.44 -2.33 6.09
C PHE A 64 8.59 -1.76 4.96
N ALA A 65 7.49 -2.44 4.60
CA ALA A 65 6.51 -1.90 3.67
C ALA A 65 5.97 -0.56 4.18
N GLY A 66 5.59 -0.48 5.46
CA GLY A 66 5.10 0.75 6.05
C GLY A 66 6.08 1.90 6.06
N ILE A 67 7.35 1.64 6.38
CA ILE A 67 8.42 2.65 6.29
C ILE A 67 8.53 3.16 4.85
N ALA A 68 8.58 2.26 3.87
CA ALA A 68 8.63 2.62 2.45
C ALA A 68 7.40 3.43 2.01
N PHE A 69 6.22 3.13 2.56
CA PHE A 69 5.00 3.88 2.30
C PHE A 69 5.04 5.31 2.86
N LEU A 70 5.55 5.49 4.07
CA LEU A 70 5.72 6.83 4.65
C LEU A 70 6.69 7.68 3.82
N TRP A 71 7.77 7.09 3.33
CA TRP A 71 8.67 7.76 2.39
C TRP A 71 7.95 8.11 1.08
N PHE A 72 7.20 7.18 0.49
CA PHE A 72 6.38 7.46 -0.70
C PHE A 72 5.42 8.64 -0.51
N ILE A 73 4.73 8.71 0.65
CA ILE A 73 3.87 9.85 0.99
C ILE A 73 4.66 11.16 1.00
N GLY A 74 5.83 11.17 1.65
CA GLY A 74 6.69 12.36 1.70
C GLY A 74 7.10 12.86 0.32
N VAL A 75 7.37 11.94 -0.60
CA VAL A 75 7.79 12.21 -1.98
C VAL A 75 6.66 12.78 -2.82
N VAL A 76 5.50 12.12 -2.76
CA VAL A 76 4.31 12.59 -3.45
C VAL A 76 3.92 13.98 -2.93
N ARG A 77 4.06 14.20 -1.62
CA ARG A 77 3.81 15.49 -0.97
C ARG A 77 4.76 16.59 -1.39
N ASP A 78 6.06 16.31 -1.56
CA ASP A 78 7.04 17.29 -2.05
C ASP A 78 6.68 17.79 -3.46
N GLY A 79 6.02 16.92 -4.26
CA GLY A 79 5.56 17.26 -5.60
C GLY A 79 4.38 18.23 -5.67
N PHE A 80 3.66 18.50 -4.57
CA PHE A 80 2.40 19.26 -4.58
C PHE A 80 2.55 20.78 -4.79
N GLY A 81 3.77 21.31 -4.70
CA GLY A 81 4.05 22.73 -4.96
C GLY A 81 3.38 23.68 -3.95
N ARG A 82 3.17 24.94 -4.35
CA ARG A 82 2.80 26.05 -3.44
C ARG A 82 1.32 26.43 -3.41
N TYR A 83 0.46 25.74 -4.16
CA TYR A 83 -0.94 26.12 -4.39
C TYR A 83 -1.95 24.99 -4.15
N GLU A 84 -1.58 24.01 -3.34
CA GLU A 84 -2.46 22.91 -3.03
C GLU A 84 -3.50 23.32 -1.96
N ASP A 85 -4.71 22.83 -2.15
CA ASP A 85 -5.82 23.00 -1.23
C ASP A 85 -5.55 22.21 0.06
N ARG A 86 -5.35 22.94 1.17
CA ARG A 86 -4.98 22.38 2.48
C ARG A 86 -5.92 21.27 2.95
N PHE A 87 -7.18 21.32 2.52
CA PHE A 87 -8.16 20.28 2.82
C PHE A 87 -7.72 18.93 2.25
N PHE A 88 -7.43 18.87 0.95
CA PHE A 88 -7.04 17.62 0.28
C PHE A 88 -5.68 17.11 0.75
N ALA A 89 -4.72 18.00 1.02
CA ALA A 89 -3.43 17.62 1.58
C ALA A 89 -3.57 16.95 2.96
N SER A 90 -4.49 17.47 3.80
CA SER A 90 -4.77 16.91 5.13
C SER A 90 -5.47 15.56 5.02
N VAL A 91 -6.45 15.43 4.12
CA VAL A 91 -7.16 14.16 3.86
C VAL A 91 -6.23 13.11 3.27
N PHE A 92 -5.34 13.50 2.34
CA PHE A 92 -4.31 12.64 1.78
C PHE A 92 -3.40 12.06 2.86
N LEU A 93 -2.80 12.93 3.70
CA LEU A 93 -1.91 12.47 4.75
C LEU A 93 -2.65 11.63 5.80
N GLY A 94 -3.82 12.09 6.24
CA GLY A 94 -4.63 11.41 7.24
C GLY A 94 -5.08 10.02 6.80
N SER A 95 -5.60 9.89 5.58
CA SER A 95 -6.05 8.60 5.03
C SER A 95 -4.89 7.64 4.79
N GLY A 96 -3.73 8.11 4.33
CA GLY A 96 -2.54 7.29 4.15
C GLY A 96 -2.00 6.73 5.47
N ILE A 97 -1.89 7.57 6.50
CA ILE A 97 -1.45 7.14 7.84
C ILE A 97 -2.47 6.17 8.45
N LEU A 98 -3.77 6.46 8.32
CA LEU A 98 -4.82 5.60 8.86
C LEU A 98 -4.85 4.23 8.16
N PHE A 99 -4.71 4.19 6.84
CA PHE A 99 -4.52 2.95 6.08
C PHE A 99 -3.34 2.15 6.65
N LEU A 100 -2.19 2.80 6.84
CA LEU A 100 -0.99 2.12 7.33
C LEU A 100 -1.17 1.59 8.75
N ALA A 101 -1.78 2.38 9.63
CA ALA A 101 -2.09 1.97 11.00
C ALA A 101 -3.00 0.73 11.02
N MET A 102 -4.06 0.71 10.21
CA MET A 102 -4.96 -0.45 10.11
C MET A 102 -4.20 -1.71 9.63
N MET A 103 -3.28 -1.57 8.67
CA MET A 103 -2.46 -2.69 8.19
C MET A 103 -1.44 -3.18 9.23
N PHE A 104 -0.83 -2.29 10.01
CA PHE A 104 0.03 -2.66 11.11
C PHE A 104 -0.71 -3.39 12.22
N VAL A 105 -1.89 -2.91 12.62
CA VAL A 105 -2.73 -3.60 13.61
C VAL A 105 -3.16 -4.97 13.08
N SER A 106 -3.61 -5.03 11.82
CA SER A 106 -3.98 -6.29 11.15
C SER A 106 -2.83 -7.32 11.15
N SER A 107 -1.61 -6.88 10.82
CA SER A 107 -0.41 -7.71 10.85
C SER A 107 0.01 -8.11 12.26
N ALA A 108 -0.11 -7.21 13.25
CA ALA A 108 0.21 -7.49 14.64
C ALA A 108 -0.76 -8.53 15.24
N VAL A 109 -2.05 -8.44 14.91
CA VAL A 109 -3.05 -9.47 15.27
C VAL A 109 -2.66 -10.81 14.65
N GLY A 110 -2.33 -10.84 13.35
CA GLY A 110 -1.87 -12.07 12.69
C GLY A 110 -0.63 -12.70 13.35
N ALA A 111 0.38 -11.89 13.66
CA ALA A 111 1.58 -12.34 14.37
C ALA A 111 1.28 -12.83 15.80
N GLY A 112 0.40 -12.12 16.52
CA GLY A 112 -0.02 -12.46 17.87
C GLY A 112 -0.79 -13.79 17.94
N LEU A 113 -1.64 -14.06 16.94
CA LEU A 113 -2.32 -15.36 16.80
C LEU A 113 -1.31 -16.50 16.63
N ILE A 114 -0.26 -16.32 15.84
CA ILE A 114 0.79 -17.34 15.65
C ILE A 114 1.57 -17.57 16.95
N ALA A 115 1.90 -16.49 17.68
CA ALA A 115 2.65 -16.57 18.93
C ALA A 115 1.85 -17.20 20.08
N SER A 116 0.54 -16.93 20.16
CA SER A 116 -0.31 -17.43 21.25
C SER A 116 -0.48 -18.95 21.27
N LYS A 117 -0.23 -19.63 20.14
CA LYS A 117 -0.22 -21.10 20.05
C LYS A 117 0.85 -21.75 20.95
N ALA A 118 1.97 -21.06 21.21
CA ALA A 118 3.09 -21.63 21.95
C ALA A 118 2.82 -21.80 23.47
N GLY A 119 1.73 -21.23 24.00
CA GLY A 119 1.47 -21.18 25.45
C GLY A 119 0.09 -21.65 25.90
N MET A 120 -0.80 -22.11 24.99
CA MET A 120 -2.16 -22.53 25.38
C MET A 120 -2.29 -24.04 25.53
N VAL A 121 -2.81 -24.46 26.68
CA VAL A 121 -3.11 -25.87 27.04
C VAL A 121 -4.54 -26.26 26.65
N ASP A 122 -5.45 -25.29 26.54
CA ASP A 122 -6.85 -25.52 26.13
C ASP A 122 -7.07 -25.21 24.64
N ALA A 123 -7.47 -26.24 23.88
CA ALA A 123 -7.72 -26.16 22.45
C ALA A 123 -9.01 -25.40 22.09
N ALA A 124 -10.03 -25.43 22.96
CA ALA A 124 -11.32 -24.79 22.70
C ALA A 124 -11.20 -23.26 22.79
N ALA A 125 -10.61 -22.74 23.87
CA ALA A 125 -10.31 -21.31 24.02
C ALA A 125 -9.43 -20.76 22.89
N HIS A 126 -8.46 -21.56 22.40
CA HIS A 126 -7.60 -21.16 21.28
C HIS A 126 -8.39 -20.96 19.98
N SER A 127 -9.41 -21.78 19.73
CA SER A 127 -10.22 -21.73 18.52
C SER A 127 -11.09 -20.47 18.43
N GLU A 128 -11.69 -20.04 19.54
CA GLU A 128 -12.52 -18.82 19.59
C GLU A 128 -11.66 -17.55 19.41
N VAL A 129 -10.51 -17.48 20.08
CA VAL A 129 -9.56 -16.37 19.93
C VAL A 129 -9.01 -16.29 18.51
N ALA A 130 -8.72 -17.44 17.89
CA ALA A 130 -8.29 -17.51 16.50
C ALA A 130 -9.37 -17.02 15.53
N ALA A 131 -10.62 -17.45 15.71
CA ALA A 131 -11.74 -17.00 14.88
C ALA A 131 -11.98 -15.49 15.02
N PHE A 132 -11.98 -14.96 16.25
CA PHE A 132 -12.10 -13.52 16.50
C PHE A 132 -10.96 -12.74 15.83
N GLY A 133 -9.71 -13.18 16.02
CA GLY A 133 -8.55 -12.51 15.45
C GLY A 133 -8.55 -12.53 13.91
N GLN A 134 -9.01 -13.62 13.30
CA GLN A 134 -9.23 -13.70 11.84
C GLN A 134 -10.28 -12.70 11.36
N MET A 135 -11.43 -12.62 12.02
CA MET A 135 -12.48 -11.65 11.67
C MET A 135 -11.98 -10.21 11.83
N LEU A 136 -11.25 -9.92 12.90
CA LEU A 136 -10.66 -8.61 13.15
C LEU A 136 -9.63 -8.25 12.07
N LEU A 137 -8.74 -9.19 11.71
CA LEU A 137 -7.76 -9.03 10.63
C LEU A 137 -8.45 -8.71 9.31
N MET A 138 -9.51 -9.44 8.96
CA MET A 138 -10.29 -9.23 7.75
C MET A 138 -10.99 -7.87 7.73
N ALA A 139 -11.65 -7.48 8.82
CA ALA A 139 -12.32 -6.19 8.93
C ALA A 139 -11.32 -5.02 8.79
N LEU A 140 -10.19 -5.08 9.50
CA LEU A 140 -9.16 -4.04 9.44
C LEU A 140 -8.54 -3.91 8.04
N SER A 141 -8.24 -5.04 7.39
CA SER A 141 -7.53 -5.05 6.10
C SER A 141 -8.46 -4.82 4.91
N LYS A 142 -9.52 -5.63 4.75
CA LYS A 142 -10.42 -5.62 3.58
C LYS A 142 -11.48 -4.52 3.69
N THR A 143 -12.02 -4.28 4.88
CA THR A 143 -13.13 -3.35 5.02
C THR A 143 -12.63 -1.93 5.28
N TYR A 144 -11.96 -1.69 6.41
CA TYR A 144 -11.53 -0.35 6.80
C TYR A 144 -10.29 0.13 6.03
N GLY A 145 -9.27 -0.72 5.92
CA GLY A 145 -8.01 -0.40 5.24
C GLY A 145 -8.24 -0.01 3.78
N VAL A 146 -8.91 -0.84 2.99
CA VAL A 146 -9.21 -0.55 1.57
C VAL A 146 -9.95 0.77 1.39
N ARG A 147 -10.92 1.08 2.26
CA ARG A 147 -11.66 2.35 2.19
C ARG A 147 -10.74 3.54 2.43
N MET A 148 -9.81 3.45 3.38
CA MET A 148 -8.82 4.52 3.60
C MET A 148 -7.82 4.64 2.45
N ALA A 149 -7.42 3.52 1.85
CA ALA A 149 -6.60 3.52 0.63
C ALA A 149 -7.32 4.22 -0.55
N ALA A 150 -8.63 4.00 -0.70
CA ALA A 150 -9.41 4.68 -1.72
C ALA A 150 -9.53 6.19 -1.47
N VAL A 151 -9.74 6.62 -0.21
CA VAL A 151 -9.73 8.05 0.16
C VAL A 151 -8.37 8.70 -0.13
N PHE A 152 -7.28 7.98 0.14
CA PHE A 152 -5.93 8.39 -0.23
C PHE A 152 -5.77 8.59 -1.74
N MET A 153 -6.27 7.64 -2.54
CA MET A 153 -6.24 7.74 -4.01
C MET A 153 -7.09 8.89 -4.53
N ILE A 154 -8.31 9.09 -4.01
CA ILE A 154 -9.23 10.15 -4.42
C ILE A 154 -8.65 11.53 -4.10
N SER A 155 -8.11 11.71 -2.90
CA SER A 155 -7.47 12.97 -2.51
C SER A 155 -6.29 13.27 -3.44
N LEU A 156 -5.41 12.30 -3.68
CA LEU A 156 -4.27 12.46 -4.58
C LEU A 156 -4.70 12.77 -6.03
N ALA A 157 -5.70 12.07 -6.56
CA ALA A 157 -6.23 12.31 -7.90
C ALA A 157 -6.80 13.73 -8.02
N THR A 158 -7.49 14.21 -6.99
CA THR A 158 -8.08 15.56 -6.97
C THR A 158 -7.00 16.62 -6.98
N ILE A 159 -5.92 16.40 -6.21
CA ILE A 159 -4.74 17.26 -6.20
C ILE A 159 -4.13 17.31 -7.59
N TRP A 160 -3.88 16.17 -8.23
CA TRP A 160 -3.33 16.10 -9.58
C TRP A 160 -4.21 16.78 -10.63
N LEU A 161 -5.53 16.66 -10.49
CA LEU A 161 -6.48 17.32 -11.38
C LEU A 161 -6.40 18.84 -11.25
N LYS A 162 -6.34 19.36 -10.02
CA LYS A 162 -6.26 20.80 -9.76
C LYS A 162 -4.90 21.42 -10.12
N THR A 163 -3.82 20.69 -9.87
CA THR A 163 -2.44 21.17 -10.06
C THR A 163 -1.90 20.94 -11.48
N GLY A 164 -2.52 20.06 -12.27
CA GLY A 164 -2.06 19.70 -13.60
C GLY A 164 -0.73 18.93 -13.62
N LEU A 165 -0.28 18.41 -12.46
CA LEU A 165 1.01 17.75 -12.32
C LEU A 165 1.10 16.44 -13.11
N MET A 166 0.00 15.70 -13.24
CA MET A 166 -0.04 14.35 -13.85
C MET A 166 -0.94 14.29 -15.09
N PRO A 167 -0.75 13.30 -15.99
CA PRO A 167 -1.61 13.14 -17.17
C PRO A 167 -3.05 12.86 -16.76
N ARG A 168 -4.02 13.47 -17.46
CA ARG A 168 -5.45 13.29 -17.15
C ARG A 168 -5.90 11.83 -17.18
N ALA A 169 -5.32 11.01 -18.06
CA ALA A 169 -5.60 9.57 -18.11
C ALA A 169 -5.27 8.84 -16.79
N LEU A 170 -4.16 9.19 -16.14
CA LEU A 170 -3.77 8.61 -14.84
C LEU A 170 -4.75 9.05 -13.74
N VAL A 171 -5.17 10.31 -13.77
CA VAL A 171 -6.14 10.86 -12.81
C VAL A 171 -7.48 10.10 -12.91
N TYR A 172 -8.03 9.95 -14.11
CA TYR A 172 -9.28 9.21 -14.31
C TYR A 172 -9.15 7.74 -13.91
N THR A 173 -8.04 7.09 -14.28
CA THR A 173 -7.77 5.70 -13.86
C THR A 173 -7.71 5.58 -12.34
N THR A 174 -7.08 6.54 -11.66
CA THR A 174 -7.00 6.56 -10.19
C THR A 174 -8.38 6.68 -9.55
N TYR A 175 -9.24 7.55 -10.06
CA TYR A 175 -10.63 7.65 -9.59
C TYR A 175 -11.41 6.35 -9.82
N LEU A 176 -11.29 5.74 -11.00
CA LEU A 176 -11.96 4.47 -11.31
C LEU A 176 -11.52 3.35 -10.35
N VAL A 177 -10.20 3.21 -10.12
CA VAL A 177 -9.68 2.21 -9.18
C VAL A 177 -10.13 2.52 -7.76
N ALA A 178 -10.11 3.77 -7.32
CA ALA A 178 -10.54 4.14 -5.98
C ALA A 178 -12.04 3.88 -5.74
N VAL A 179 -12.90 4.19 -6.70
CA VAL A 179 -14.34 3.88 -6.63
C VAL A 179 -14.56 2.37 -6.63
N ALA A 180 -13.82 1.63 -7.45
CA ALA A 180 -13.85 0.16 -7.42
C ALA A 180 -13.44 -0.39 -6.05
N LEU A 181 -12.39 0.17 -5.42
CA LEU A 181 -12.00 -0.21 -4.06
C LEU A 181 -13.09 0.09 -3.02
N LEU A 182 -13.84 1.19 -3.16
CA LEU A 182 -14.93 1.54 -2.23
C LEU A 182 -16.14 0.60 -2.36
N ILE A 183 -16.53 0.26 -3.60
CA ILE A 183 -17.73 -0.53 -3.87
C ILE A 183 -17.45 -2.02 -3.76
N ALA A 184 -16.33 -2.46 -4.33
CA ALA A 184 -15.97 -3.87 -4.48
C ALA A 184 -14.92 -4.35 -3.46
N GLY A 185 -14.60 -3.53 -2.45
CA GLY A 185 -13.64 -3.88 -1.39
C GLY A 185 -13.95 -5.20 -0.68
N ASP A 186 -15.24 -5.53 -0.56
CA ASP A 186 -15.73 -6.76 0.07
C ASP A 186 -16.13 -7.85 -0.95
N LEU A 187 -16.10 -7.57 -2.27
CA LEU A 187 -16.59 -8.49 -3.32
C LEU A 187 -15.55 -9.52 -3.79
N THR A 188 -14.27 -9.15 -3.89
CA THR A 188 -13.24 -10.09 -4.33
C THR A 188 -11.97 -9.96 -3.51
N MET A 189 -11.43 -11.10 -3.09
CA MET A 189 -10.23 -11.18 -2.26
C MET A 189 -9.10 -10.33 -2.86
N TRP A 190 -8.88 -10.41 -4.17
CA TRP A 190 -7.73 -9.83 -4.87
C TRP A 190 -7.78 -8.31 -5.06
N ILE A 191 -8.92 -7.66 -4.81
CA ILE A 191 -9.09 -6.22 -5.02
C ILE A 191 -8.09 -5.39 -4.21
N VAL A 192 -7.66 -5.90 -3.05
CA VAL A 192 -6.70 -5.24 -2.18
C VAL A 192 -5.32 -5.07 -2.86
N LEU A 193 -4.98 -5.90 -3.85
CA LEU A 193 -3.75 -5.72 -4.65
C LEU A 193 -3.85 -4.55 -5.63
N ALA A 194 -5.05 -4.05 -5.94
CA ALA A 194 -5.19 -2.89 -6.83
C ALA A 194 -4.46 -1.67 -6.26
N PHE A 195 -4.42 -1.52 -4.92
CA PHE A 195 -3.71 -0.44 -4.27
C PHE A 195 -2.18 -0.48 -4.47
N PRO A 196 -1.44 -1.54 -4.07
CA PRO A 196 -0.01 -1.61 -4.34
C PRO A 196 0.33 -1.60 -5.82
N ILE A 197 -0.48 -2.21 -6.70
CA ILE A 197 -0.28 -2.14 -8.15
C ILE A 197 -0.38 -0.68 -8.62
N TRP A 198 -1.39 0.06 -8.16
CA TRP A 198 -1.52 1.47 -8.48
C TRP A 198 -0.32 2.29 -7.95
N VAL A 199 0.14 2.05 -6.72
CA VAL A 199 1.34 2.72 -6.18
C VAL A 199 2.57 2.41 -7.04
N LEU A 200 2.71 1.17 -7.52
CA LEU A 200 3.80 0.78 -8.42
C LEU A 200 3.74 1.59 -9.73
N VAL A 201 2.56 1.67 -10.35
CA VAL A 201 2.35 2.46 -11.59
C VAL A 201 2.72 3.92 -11.36
N VAL A 202 2.24 4.53 -10.27
CA VAL A 202 2.54 5.94 -9.94
C VAL A 202 4.04 6.13 -9.72
N SER A 203 4.69 5.20 -9.01
CA SER A 203 6.13 5.26 -8.72
C SER A 203 6.99 5.11 -9.97
N VAL A 204 6.62 4.19 -10.87
CA VAL A 204 7.29 4.02 -12.18
C VAL A 204 7.10 5.27 -13.03
N LEU A 205 5.91 5.86 -13.09
CA LEU A 205 5.68 7.11 -13.82
C LEU A 205 6.50 8.28 -13.26
N LEU A 206 6.65 8.37 -11.94
CA LEU A 206 7.54 9.35 -11.30
C LEU A 206 9.01 9.12 -11.69
N LEU A 207 9.47 7.86 -11.75
CA LEU A 207 10.82 7.50 -12.20
C LEU A 207 11.08 7.85 -13.67
N VAL A 208 10.14 7.53 -14.56
CA VAL A 208 10.22 7.87 -15.99
C VAL A 208 10.32 9.38 -16.17
N ARG A 209 9.46 10.15 -15.47
CA ARG A 209 9.46 11.62 -15.54
C ARG A 209 10.68 12.26 -14.90
N ALA A 210 11.31 11.62 -13.93
CA ALA A 210 12.58 12.04 -13.36
C ALA A 210 13.79 11.75 -14.27
N GLY A 211 13.57 11.21 -15.49
CA GLY A 211 14.60 10.97 -16.49
C GLY A 211 15.52 9.79 -16.17
N VAL A 212 14.99 8.74 -15.52
CA VAL A 212 15.77 7.54 -15.16
C VAL A 212 15.58 6.42 -16.19
N ILE A 213 14.48 6.42 -16.94
CA ILE A 213 14.21 5.47 -18.01
C ILE A 213 14.18 6.27 -19.31
N ASP A 214 15.35 6.42 -19.95
CA ASP A 214 15.38 6.81 -21.36
C ASP A 214 14.75 5.68 -22.17
N LEU A 215 13.49 5.85 -22.57
CA LEU A 215 12.92 5.05 -23.63
C LEU A 215 13.57 5.51 -24.94
N HIS A 216 14.75 4.97 -25.23
CA HIS A 216 15.32 5.02 -26.57
C HIS A 216 14.48 4.15 -27.50
N GLY A 217 13.80 4.79 -28.45
CA GLY A 217 13.05 4.16 -29.55
C GLY A 217 11.70 4.86 -29.76
N GLU A 218 11.36 5.50 -30.89
CA GLU A 218 11.92 5.46 -32.24
C GLU A 218 11.80 6.85 -32.88
N HIS A 219 12.91 7.44 -33.30
CA HIS A 219 12.95 8.53 -34.29
C HIS A 219 14.00 8.16 -35.35
N GLU A 220 13.90 6.95 -35.91
CA GLU A 220 14.66 6.59 -37.11
C GLU A 220 13.79 5.72 -38.01
N ARG A 221 12.94 6.38 -38.78
CA ARG A 221 12.65 6.04 -40.19
C ARG A 221 11.77 7.14 -40.80
N SER A 222 12.41 8.25 -41.16
CA SER A 222 12.03 8.99 -42.36
C SER A 222 13.13 8.75 -43.39
N ALA A 223 12.79 7.99 -44.42
CA ALA A 223 13.32 8.11 -45.77
C ALA A 223 12.19 7.69 -46.71
#